data_AF-G0QTZ5-F1
#
_entry.id   AF-G0QTZ5-F1
#
_cell.length_a   1.000
_cell.length_b   1.000
_cell.length_c   1.000
_cell.angle_alpha   90.00
_cell.angle_beta   90.00
_cell.angle_gamma   90.00
#
_symmetry.space_group_name_H-M   'P 1'
#
loop_
_entity.id
_entity.type
_entity.pdbx_description
1 polymer ?
#
loop_
_entity_poly.entity_id
_entity_poly.type
_entity_poly.pdbx_seq_one_letter_code
_entity_poly.pdbx_strand_id
1 'polypeptide(L)'
;MNLLYPECLFLLSVANQQNTEGSIEQMGISLAQEIEEFVKKWILQNQLGKISFVAHSLGGLIVRAALPYLKENYKSKMYTFLSFGVPHLGYLNHQHVLINFGMWFLKIWKGSLCLKQLNLGDDKDIRNCFLYKLSKFEGLEWFRNVVLCSSTQDYYVPLESARIEKIQNDNDKNKNIHNEMVDNLLKNIQNYIIQRLDINFEITERGIDYLIGRKAHILFLELQSLMVMIINNFEYLFKNSDY
;
A
#
# COMPACT_ATOMS: atom_id res chain seq x y z
N MET A 1 8.07 0.47 -21.77
CA MET A 1 7.73 1.71 -21.03
C MET A 1 8.56 2.88 -21.50
N ASN A 2 9.88 2.96 -21.27
CA ASN A 2 10.70 4.12 -21.66
C ASN A 2 10.65 4.48 -23.16
N LEU A 3 10.48 3.49 -24.06
CA LEU A 3 10.31 3.74 -25.50
C LEU A 3 8.93 4.28 -25.87
N LEU A 4 7.90 3.95 -25.08
CA LEU A 4 6.51 4.36 -25.33
C LEU A 4 6.18 5.69 -24.64
N TYR A 5 6.79 5.95 -23.47
CA TYR A 5 6.58 7.13 -22.64
C TYR A 5 7.93 7.73 -22.21
N PRO A 6 8.67 8.37 -23.13
CA PRO A 6 9.98 8.95 -22.84
C PRO A 6 9.93 10.12 -21.84
N GLU A 7 8.75 10.70 -21.62
CA GLU A 7 8.49 11.74 -20.61
C GLU A 7 8.41 11.18 -19.18
N CYS A 8 8.31 9.86 -19.02
CA CYS A 8 8.19 9.20 -17.73
C CYS A 8 9.55 8.73 -17.21
N LEU A 9 9.85 9.10 -15.97
CA LEU A 9 10.99 8.60 -15.22
C LEU A 9 10.51 7.59 -14.18
N PHE A 10 11.25 6.49 -14.02
CA PHE A 10 10.91 5.41 -13.10
C PHE A 10 11.95 5.33 -11.99
N LEU A 11 11.49 5.50 -10.74
CA LEU A 11 12.27 5.22 -9.54
C LEU A 11 11.83 3.86 -8.99
N LEU A 12 12.69 2.86 -9.10
CA LEU A 12 12.54 1.62 -8.35
C LEU A 12 13.22 1.82 -6.98
N SER A 13 12.43 2.08 -5.95
CA SER A 13 12.95 2.42 -4.62
C SER A 13 13.84 1.31 -4.07
N VAL A 14 15.02 1.70 -3.58
CA VAL A 14 15.96 0.81 -2.89
C VAL A 14 16.24 1.24 -1.45
N ALA A 15 15.72 2.41 -1.04
CA ALA A 15 15.96 3.04 0.27
C ALA A 15 15.81 2.10 1.47
N ASN A 16 14.89 1.15 1.39
CA ASN A 16 14.56 0.23 2.50
C ASN A 16 15.00 -1.23 2.27
N GLN A 17 15.74 -1.54 1.20
CA GLN A 17 16.12 -2.92 0.85
C GLN A 17 16.89 -3.65 1.95
N GLN A 18 17.70 -2.90 2.72
CA GLN A 18 18.53 -3.46 3.79
C GLN A 18 17.87 -3.40 5.18
N ASN A 19 16.69 -2.78 5.31
CA ASN A 19 16.00 -2.59 6.59
C ASN A 19 14.48 -2.76 6.43
N THR A 20 14.06 -3.98 6.11
CA THR A 20 12.64 -4.31 5.87
C THR A 20 11.87 -4.62 7.16
N GLU A 21 12.56 -4.79 8.28
CA GLU A 21 11.98 -5.15 9.58
C GLU A 21 11.84 -3.95 10.54
N GLY A 22 12.33 -2.77 10.16
CA GLY A 22 12.32 -1.55 10.95
C GLY A 22 10.95 -0.87 11.10
N SER A 23 10.93 0.37 11.61
CA SER A 23 9.69 1.16 11.73
C SER A 23 9.19 1.59 10.36
N ILE A 24 7.88 1.46 10.10
CA ILE A 24 7.21 1.97 8.89
C ILE A 24 7.42 3.49 8.76
N GLU A 25 7.44 4.21 9.89
CA GLU A 25 7.73 5.65 9.92
C GLU A 25 9.11 5.96 9.33
N GLN A 26 10.14 5.26 9.81
CA GLN A 26 11.52 5.47 9.35
C GLN A 26 11.67 5.07 7.88
N MET A 27 11.02 3.97 7.47
CA MET A 27 11.00 3.59 6.07
C MET A 27 10.33 4.64 5.17
N GLY A 28 9.28 5.32 5.68
CA GLY A 28 8.64 6.44 5.00
C GLY A 28 9.55 7.66 4.86
N ILE A 29 10.32 7.99 5.89
CA ILE A 29 11.34 9.05 5.85
C ILE A 29 12.40 8.73 4.80
N SER A 30 12.95 7.51 4.81
CA SER A 30 13.97 7.08 3.84
C SER A 30 13.45 7.09 2.40
N LEU A 31 12.20 6.68 2.18
CA LEU A 31 11.57 6.77 0.86
C LEU A 31 11.41 8.23 0.42
N ALA A 32 10.96 9.12 1.29
CA ALA A 32 10.81 10.53 0.97
C ALA A 32 12.15 11.18 0.57
N GLN A 33 13.23 10.84 1.28
CA GLN A 33 14.59 11.29 0.96
C GLN A 33 15.05 10.82 -0.43
N GLU A 34 14.86 9.54 -0.74
CA GLU A 34 15.22 8.97 -2.04
C GLU A 34 14.43 9.63 -3.19
N ILE A 35 13.15 9.92 -2.99
CA ILE A 35 12.32 10.64 -3.97
C ILE A 35 12.85 12.06 -4.19
N GLU A 36 13.15 12.78 -3.12
CA GLU A 36 13.72 14.13 -3.21
C GLU A 36 15.06 14.14 -3.97
N GLU A 37 15.94 13.19 -3.68
CA GLU A 37 17.22 13.03 -4.38
C GLU A 37 17.02 12.67 -5.86
N PHE A 38 16.10 11.76 -6.15
CA PHE A 38 15.78 11.35 -7.52
C PHE A 38 15.24 12.52 -8.34
N VAL A 39 14.27 13.27 -7.81
CA VAL A 39 13.69 14.45 -8.47
C VAL A 39 14.77 15.50 -8.72
N LYS A 40 15.58 15.84 -7.70
CA LYS A 40 16.67 16.82 -7.84
C LYS A 40 17.71 16.42 -8.88
N LYS A 41 18.00 15.12 -9.00
CA LYS A 41 19.01 14.61 -9.92
C LYS A 41 18.53 14.56 -11.37
N TRP A 42 17.28 14.17 -11.60
CA TRP A 42 16.80 13.81 -12.94
C TRP A 42 15.78 14.77 -13.53
N ILE A 43 15.21 15.67 -12.73
CA ILE A 43 14.13 16.56 -13.17
C ILE A 43 14.59 18.00 -13.02
N LEU A 44 14.54 18.74 -14.13
CA LEU A 44 14.82 20.17 -14.12
C LEU A 44 13.81 20.91 -13.24
N GLN A 45 14.28 21.99 -12.62
CA GLN A 45 13.45 22.79 -11.72
C GLN A 45 12.13 23.19 -12.39
N ASN A 46 11.02 23.02 -11.67
CA ASN A 46 9.65 23.32 -12.12
C ASN A 46 9.12 22.48 -13.30
N GLN A 47 9.83 21.44 -13.76
CA GLN A 47 9.35 20.58 -14.85
C GLN A 47 8.63 19.32 -14.38
N LEU A 48 8.62 19.02 -13.07
CA LEU A 48 7.87 17.89 -12.55
C LEU A 48 6.36 18.10 -12.77
N GLY A 49 5.77 17.25 -13.61
CA GLY A 49 4.34 17.26 -13.90
C GLY A 49 3.52 16.53 -12.84
N LYS A 50 3.78 15.22 -12.67
CA LYS A 50 2.99 14.31 -11.83
C LYS A 50 3.90 13.31 -11.12
N ILE A 51 3.52 12.90 -9.91
CA ILE A 51 4.08 11.76 -9.18
C ILE A 51 2.98 10.72 -9.02
N SER A 52 3.30 9.49 -9.40
CA SER A 52 2.43 8.34 -9.14
C SER A 52 3.21 7.26 -8.42
N PHE A 53 2.54 6.53 -7.55
CA PHE A 53 3.10 5.43 -6.78
C PHE A 53 2.44 4.13 -7.19
N VAL A 54 3.26 3.11 -7.40
CA VAL A 54 2.84 1.72 -7.53
C VAL A 54 3.45 0.97 -6.35
N ALA A 55 2.61 0.43 -5.49
CA ALA A 55 3.04 -0.14 -4.22
C ALA A 55 2.40 -1.51 -3.98
N HIS A 56 3.16 -2.40 -3.34
CA HIS A 56 2.72 -3.73 -2.99
C HIS A 56 2.97 -3.98 -1.51
N SER A 57 2.04 -4.70 -0.86
CA SER A 57 2.19 -5.13 0.54
C SER A 57 2.56 -3.95 1.47
N LEU A 58 3.61 -4.10 2.29
CA LEU A 58 4.09 -3.04 3.18
C LEU A 58 4.45 -1.72 2.47
N GLY A 59 4.84 -1.79 1.20
CA GLY A 59 5.24 -0.63 0.40
C GLY A 59 4.16 0.46 0.35
N GLY A 60 2.87 0.10 0.35
CA GLY A 60 1.80 1.10 0.32
C GLY A 60 1.68 1.90 1.62
N LEU A 61 1.98 1.28 2.76
CA LEU A 61 2.05 1.97 4.05
C LEU A 61 3.31 2.84 4.15
N ILE A 62 4.43 2.38 3.59
CA ILE A 62 5.66 3.18 3.50
C ILE A 62 5.42 4.43 2.65
N VAL A 63 4.73 4.30 1.50
CA VAL A 63 4.32 5.45 0.68
C VAL A 63 3.48 6.41 1.51
N ARG A 64 2.42 5.93 2.20
CA ARG A 64 1.58 6.77 3.06
C ARG A 64 2.39 7.49 4.15
N ALA A 65 3.35 6.81 4.77
CA ALA A 65 4.23 7.39 5.79
C ALA A 65 5.20 8.44 5.21
N ALA A 66 5.53 8.36 3.92
CA ALA A 66 6.38 9.33 3.23
C ALA A 66 5.64 10.64 2.87
N LEU A 67 4.32 10.61 2.67
CA LEU A 67 3.54 11.75 2.14
C LEU A 67 3.70 13.04 2.95
N PRO A 68 3.66 13.05 4.30
CA PRO A 68 3.86 14.27 5.07
C PRO A 68 5.19 14.99 4.77
N TYR A 69 6.25 14.22 4.47
CA TYR A 69 7.57 14.76 4.14
C TYR A 69 7.69 15.27 2.70
N LEU A 70 6.77 14.86 1.83
CA LEU A 70 6.70 15.28 0.43
C LEU A 70 5.71 16.44 0.20
N LYS A 71 4.98 16.84 1.25
CA LYS A 71 3.86 17.78 1.18
C LYS A 71 4.24 19.10 0.52
N GLU A 72 5.27 19.77 1.05
CA GLU A 72 5.63 21.13 0.66
C GLU A 72 6.00 21.25 -0.82
N ASN A 73 6.67 20.23 -1.36
CA ASN A 73 7.19 20.26 -2.74
C ASN A 73 6.24 19.60 -3.75
N TYR A 74 5.48 18.57 -3.33
CA TYR A 74 4.85 17.64 -4.27
C TYR A 74 3.37 17.37 -4.06
N LYS A 75 2.71 17.95 -3.04
CA LYS A 75 1.27 17.75 -2.80
C LYS A 75 0.42 17.94 -4.06
N SER A 76 0.63 19.02 -4.82
CA SER A 76 -0.12 19.32 -6.06
C SER A 76 0.28 18.46 -7.27
N LYS A 77 1.31 17.63 -7.12
CA LYS A 77 1.84 16.74 -8.16
C LYS A 77 1.36 15.31 -7.99
N MET A 78 0.78 14.95 -6.85
CA MET A 78 0.26 13.60 -6.61
C MET A 78 -0.88 13.29 -7.58
N TYR A 79 -0.74 12.18 -8.30
CA TYR A 79 -1.66 11.84 -9.38
C TYR A 79 -2.31 10.47 -9.15
N THR A 80 -1.55 9.38 -9.21
CA THR A 80 -2.10 8.03 -8.99
C THR A 80 -1.39 7.28 -7.87
N PHE A 81 -2.18 6.71 -6.97
CA PHE A 81 -1.72 5.71 -5.99
C PHE A 81 -2.35 4.36 -6.31
N LEU A 82 -1.56 3.47 -6.90
CA LEU A 82 -1.96 2.11 -7.25
C LEU A 82 -1.36 1.14 -6.23
N SER A 83 -2.22 0.47 -5.47
CA SER A 83 -1.81 -0.42 -4.39
C SER A 83 -2.25 -1.86 -4.65
N PHE A 84 -1.37 -2.83 -4.40
CA PHE A 84 -1.62 -4.26 -4.57
C PHE A 84 -1.49 -4.99 -3.25
N GLY A 85 -2.60 -5.54 -2.74
CA GLY A 85 -2.59 -6.33 -1.50
C GLY A 85 -1.92 -5.60 -0.34
N VAL A 86 -2.23 -4.32 -0.15
CA VAL A 86 -1.63 -3.50 0.91
C VAL A 86 -2.53 -3.57 2.15
N PRO A 87 -2.05 -3.97 3.33
CA PRO A 87 -2.85 -4.00 4.56
C PRO A 87 -3.04 -2.58 5.13
N HIS A 88 -3.82 -1.72 4.47
CA HIS A 88 -3.96 -0.30 4.82
C HIS A 88 -4.49 -0.07 6.24
N LEU A 89 -5.24 -1.03 6.77
CA LEU A 89 -5.84 -1.05 8.12
C LEU A 89 -5.17 -2.09 9.02
N GLY A 90 -4.11 -2.74 8.55
CA GLY A 90 -3.38 -3.76 9.29
C GLY A 90 -4.09 -5.12 9.29
N TYR A 91 -3.71 -5.97 10.24
CA TYR A 91 -4.19 -7.34 10.40
C TYR A 91 -5.18 -7.50 11.56
N LEU A 92 -5.84 -6.41 11.97
CA LEU A 92 -6.96 -6.44 12.92
C LEU A 92 -7.93 -7.53 12.46
N ASN A 93 -8.16 -8.52 13.32
CA ASN A 93 -9.06 -9.68 13.14
C ASN A 93 -8.47 -10.99 12.61
N HIS A 94 -7.20 -11.05 12.23
CA HIS A 94 -6.66 -12.28 11.66
C HIS A 94 -5.68 -13.01 12.58
N GLN A 95 -6.20 -13.63 13.63
CA GLN A 95 -5.47 -14.70 14.34
C GLN A 95 -5.07 -15.84 13.38
N HIS A 96 -5.85 -16.05 12.31
CA HIS A 96 -5.59 -17.03 11.26
C HIS A 96 -4.37 -16.73 10.38
N VAL A 97 -3.98 -15.45 10.22
CA VAL A 97 -2.74 -15.09 9.49
C VAL A 97 -1.53 -15.69 10.20
N LEU A 98 -1.52 -15.73 11.54
CA LEU A 98 -0.38 -16.30 12.27
C LEU A 98 -0.35 -17.83 12.26
N ILE A 99 -1.53 -18.46 12.28
CA ILE A 99 -1.67 -19.93 12.29
C ILE A 99 -1.23 -20.52 10.93
N ASN A 100 -1.49 -19.81 9.82
CA ASN A 100 -1.19 -20.32 8.48
C ASN A 100 0.30 -20.24 8.10
N PHE A 101 1.09 -19.37 8.73
CA PHE A 101 2.47 -19.07 8.28
C PHE A 101 3.56 -19.92 8.96
N GLY A 102 3.25 -20.65 10.04
CA GLY A 102 4.18 -21.53 10.74
C GLY A 102 5.26 -20.82 11.59
N MET A 103 6.14 -21.63 12.21
CA MET A 103 7.13 -21.18 13.21
C MET A 103 8.22 -20.24 12.69
N TRP A 104 8.55 -20.29 11.39
CA TRP A 104 9.57 -19.43 10.78
C TRP A 104 9.10 -17.97 10.69
N PHE A 105 7.85 -17.75 10.29
CA PHE A 105 7.26 -16.41 10.26
C PHE A 105 7.11 -15.83 11.66
N LEU A 106 6.74 -16.64 12.66
CA LEU A 106 6.71 -16.20 14.06
C LEU A 106 8.08 -15.70 14.58
N LYS A 107 9.19 -16.21 14.05
CA LYS A 107 10.55 -15.74 14.40
C LYS A 107 10.83 -14.35 13.80
N ILE A 108 10.53 -14.15 12.51
CA ILE A 108 10.61 -12.84 11.85
C ILE A 108 9.69 -11.84 12.57
N TRP A 109 8.49 -12.29 12.93
CA TRP A 109 7.47 -11.48 13.57
C TRP A 109 7.86 -10.96 14.96
N LYS A 110 8.56 -11.76 15.76
CA LYS A 110 9.03 -11.34 17.09
C LYS A 110 10.09 -10.23 17.02
N GLY A 111 10.93 -10.23 15.99
CA GLY A 111 11.99 -9.24 15.77
C GLY A 111 11.53 -7.98 15.02
N SER A 112 10.53 -8.11 14.15
CA SER A 112 10.10 -7.06 13.25
C SER A 112 9.19 -6.01 13.91
N LEU A 113 9.61 -4.74 13.86
CA LEU A 113 8.83 -3.62 14.33
C LEU A 113 7.68 -3.28 13.37
N CYS A 114 7.90 -3.31 12.05
CA CYS A 114 6.83 -3.03 11.08
C CYS A 114 5.68 -4.03 11.20
N LEU A 115 5.97 -5.31 11.46
CA LEU A 115 4.92 -6.29 11.67
C LEU A 115 4.18 -6.11 13.01
N LYS A 116 4.84 -5.59 14.06
CA LYS A 116 4.15 -5.16 15.30
C LYS A 116 3.22 -3.99 15.03
N GLN A 117 3.67 -2.99 14.27
CA GLN A 117 2.86 -1.84 13.85
C GLN A 117 1.65 -2.26 12.99
N LEU A 118 1.83 -3.22 12.08
CA LEU A 118 0.74 -3.80 11.26
C LEU A 118 -0.35 -4.50 12.09
N ASN A 119 0.03 -5.03 13.26
CA ASN A 119 -0.90 -5.66 14.18
C ASN A 119 -1.41 -4.71 15.26
N LEU A 120 -1.06 -3.42 15.19
CA LEU A 120 -1.36 -2.43 16.23
C LEU A 120 -0.91 -2.90 17.62
N GLY A 121 0.26 -3.55 17.68
CA GLY A 121 0.85 -4.10 18.89
C GLY A 121 2.11 -3.38 19.37
N ASP A 122 2.42 -2.23 18.78
CA ASP A 122 3.58 -1.39 19.13
C ASP A 122 3.31 -0.42 20.31
N ASP A 123 2.06 -0.32 20.77
CA ASP A 123 1.66 0.39 21.99
C ASP A 123 0.58 -0.39 22.76
N LYS A 124 0.37 -0.07 24.04
CA LYS A 124 -0.71 -0.64 24.87
C LYS A 124 -2.07 -0.08 24.49
N ASP A 125 -2.12 1.20 24.12
CA ASP A 125 -3.33 1.84 23.59
C ASP A 125 -3.27 1.80 22.07
N ILE A 126 -4.24 1.13 21.45
CA ILE A 126 -4.34 1.00 20.00
C ILE A 126 -4.33 2.36 19.30
N ARG A 127 -4.90 3.41 19.93
CA ARG A 127 -4.91 4.75 19.34
C ARG A 127 -3.54 5.44 19.35
N ASN A 128 -2.59 4.91 20.11
CA ASN A 128 -1.19 5.35 20.14
C ASN A 128 -0.29 4.53 19.20
N CYS A 129 -0.73 3.36 18.74
CA CYS A 129 -0.02 2.56 17.75
C CYS A 129 0.20 3.33 16.45
N PHE A 130 1.35 3.09 15.81
CA PHE A 130 1.75 3.86 14.63
C PHE A 130 0.74 3.77 13.49
N LEU A 131 0.23 2.58 13.18
CA LEU A 131 -0.69 2.41 12.06
C LEU A 131 -2.03 3.15 12.28
N TYR A 132 -2.51 3.23 13.52
CA TYR A 132 -3.69 4.03 13.84
C TYR A 132 -3.39 5.53 13.63
N LYS A 133 -2.24 6.02 14.11
CA LYS A 133 -1.80 7.41 13.85
C LYS A 133 -1.67 7.69 12.35
N LEU A 134 -1.09 6.75 11.58
CA LEU A 134 -0.95 6.83 10.13
C LEU A 134 -2.31 6.89 9.40
N SER A 135 -3.38 6.33 9.97
CA SER A 135 -4.74 6.49 9.40
C SER A 135 -5.21 7.94 9.40
N LYS A 136 -4.68 8.78 10.30
CA LYS A 136 -5.02 10.20 10.45
C LYS A 136 -4.13 11.13 9.64
N PHE A 137 -3.09 10.61 9.01
CA PHE A 137 -2.17 11.43 8.21
C PHE A 137 -2.89 11.90 6.95
N GLU A 138 -2.70 13.18 6.62
CA GLU A 138 -3.03 13.70 5.29
C GLU A 138 -2.09 13.09 4.23
N GLY A 139 -2.51 13.09 2.98
CA GLY A 139 -1.69 12.59 1.88
C GLY A 139 -2.51 11.86 0.84
N LEU A 140 -3.33 10.92 1.30
CA LEU A 140 -4.07 10.03 0.41
C LEU A 140 -5.09 10.82 -0.43
N GLU A 141 -5.64 11.91 0.13
CA GLU A 141 -6.55 12.84 -0.55
C GLU A 141 -5.88 13.76 -1.57
N TRP A 142 -4.55 13.73 -1.70
CA TRP A 142 -3.84 14.53 -2.71
C TRP A 142 -3.84 13.87 -4.08
N PHE A 143 -4.07 12.55 -4.13
CA PHE A 143 -4.10 11.78 -5.37
C PHE A 143 -5.41 12.02 -6.12
N ARG A 144 -5.31 12.12 -7.45
CA ARG A 144 -6.48 12.17 -8.34
C ARG A 144 -7.12 10.79 -8.52
N ASN A 145 -6.31 9.73 -8.48
CA ASN A 145 -6.75 8.35 -8.60
C ASN A 145 -6.13 7.52 -7.47
N VAL A 146 -6.97 6.84 -6.69
CA VAL A 146 -6.56 5.85 -5.71
C VAL A 146 -7.11 4.50 -6.14
N VAL A 147 -6.25 3.61 -6.61
CA VAL A 147 -6.63 2.29 -7.10
C VAL A 147 -6.18 1.23 -6.09
N LEU A 148 -7.15 0.56 -5.48
CA LEU A 148 -6.95 -0.45 -4.44
C LEU A 148 -7.20 -1.82 -5.06
N CYS A 149 -6.12 -2.51 -5.42
CA CYS A 149 -6.18 -3.87 -5.95
C CYS A 149 -6.10 -4.88 -4.82
N SER A 150 -7.08 -5.76 -4.75
CA SER A 150 -7.23 -6.78 -3.72
C SER A 150 -7.62 -8.13 -4.33
N SER A 151 -7.44 -9.22 -3.60
CA SER A 151 -7.88 -10.53 -4.03
C SER A 151 -8.47 -11.28 -2.84
N THR A 152 -9.61 -11.94 -3.04
CA THR A 152 -10.17 -12.87 -2.04
C THR A 152 -9.33 -14.13 -1.87
N GLN A 153 -8.36 -14.36 -2.76
CA GLN A 153 -7.39 -15.46 -2.69
C GLN A 153 -6.13 -15.06 -1.91
N ASP A 154 -5.95 -13.78 -1.57
CA ASP A 154 -4.87 -13.31 -0.70
C ASP A 154 -5.26 -13.54 0.77
N TYR A 155 -4.69 -14.58 1.38
CA TYR A 155 -4.92 -14.87 2.80
C TYR A 155 -3.93 -14.18 3.74
N TYR A 156 -3.01 -13.36 3.21
CA TYR A 156 -2.06 -12.57 4.00
C TYR A 156 -2.71 -11.27 4.45
N VAL A 157 -3.53 -10.68 3.58
CA VAL A 157 -4.12 -9.36 3.82
C VAL A 157 -5.65 -9.47 3.90
N PRO A 158 -6.25 -9.01 5.01
CA PRO A 158 -7.71 -8.93 5.14
C PRO A 158 -8.30 -8.12 3.99
N LEU A 159 -9.38 -8.61 3.39
CA LEU A 159 -9.96 -8.00 2.20
C LEU A 159 -10.37 -6.54 2.45
N GLU A 160 -11.04 -6.28 3.56
CA GLU A 160 -11.47 -4.94 4.00
C GLU A 160 -10.27 -4.02 4.27
N SER A 161 -9.15 -4.58 4.72
CA SER A 161 -7.89 -3.86 4.94
C SER A 161 -7.26 -3.45 3.60
N ALA A 162 -7.22 -4.36 2.62
CA ALA A 162 -6.74 -4.06 1.28
C ALA A 162 -7.57 -2.99 0.55
N ARG A 163 -8.87 -2.96 0.84
CA ARG A 163 -9.85 -2.13 0.14
C ARG A 163 -10.22 -0.85 0.86
N ILE A 164 -9.72 -0.62 2.08
CA ILE A 164 -10.13 0.50 2.94
C ILE A 164 -11.67 0.52 3.04
N GLU A 165 -12.23 -0.58 3.52
CA GLU A 165 -13.68 -0.78 3.67
C GLU A 165 -14.04 -1.06 5.13
N LYS A 166 -15.25 -0.65 5.52
CA LYS A 166 -15.76 -0.91 6.87
C LYS A 166 -16.15 -2.37 7.04
N ILE A 167 -15.85 -2.91 8.21
CA ILE A 167 -16.36 -4.21 8.64
C ILE A 167 -17.84 -4.04 9.00
N GLN A 168 -18.68 -4.87 8.40
CA GLN A 168 -20.13 -4.87 8.66
C GLN A 168 -20.53 -5.80 9.80
N ASN A 169 -19.81 -6.91 9.99
CA ASN A 169 -20.13 -7.93 11.01
C ASN A 169 -20.05 -7.36 12.44
N ASP A 170 -21.19 -7.27 13.13
CA ASP A 170 -21.30 -6.73 14.49
C ASP A 170 -20.58 -7.56 15.57
N ASN A 171 -20.32 -8.84 15.30
CA ASN A 171 -19.63 -9.72 16.25
C ASN A 171 -18.10 -9.50 16.28
N ASP A 172 -17.59 -8.67 15.39
CA ASP A 172 -16.16 -8.39 15.28
C ASP A 172 -15.70 -7.40 16.37
N LYS A 173 -14.87 -7.89 17.28
CA LYS A 173 -14.41 -7.12 18.45
C LYS A 173 -13.58 -5.88 18.09
N ASN A 174 -12.96 -5.85 16.90
CA ASN A 174 -12.13 -4.72 16.47
C ASN A 174 -12.85 -3.82 15.46
N LYS A 175 -14.11 -4.12 15.08
CA LYS A 175 -14.94 -3.34 14.15
C LYS A 175 -14.87 -1.84 14.40
N ASN A 176 -14.99 -1.41 15.65
CA ASN A 176 -15.02 0.01 16.01
C ASN A 176 -13.71 0.71 15.64
N ILE A 177 -12.56 0.15 16.04
CA ILE A 177 -11.25 0.72 15.73
C ILE A 177 -10.97 0.68 14.22
N HIS A 178 -11.25 -0.45 13.58
CA HIS A 178 -11.08 -0.61 12.14
C HIS A 178 -11.89 0.44 11.36
N ASN A 179 -13.17 0.59 11.69
CA ASN A 179 -14.06 1.54 11.02
C ASN A 179 -13.67 2.99 11.33
N GLU A 180 -13.14 3.29 12.52
CA GLU A 180 -12.60 4.61 12.86
C GLU A 180 -11.36 4.94 11.98
N MET A 181 -10.49 3.96 11.71
CA MET A 181 -9.36 4.12 10.80
C MET A 181 -9.79 4.28 9.33
N VAL A 182 -10.85 3.55 8.90
CA VAL A 182 -11.48 3.76 7.58
C VAL A 182 -11.99 5.20 7.48
N ASP A 183 -12.71 5.67 8.49
CA ASP A 183 -13.23 7.03 8.50
C ASP A 183 -12.10 8.07 8.46
N ASN A 184 -11.01 7.87 9.21
CA ASN A 184 -9.85 8.76 9.13
C ASN A 184 -9.26 8.84 7.72
N LEU A 185 -9.11 7.69 7.03
CA LEU A 185 -8.55 7.63 5.69
C LEU A 185 -9.46 8.25 4.63
N LEU A 186 -10.77 8.04 4.75
CA LEU A 186 -11.73 8.46 3.74
C LEU A 186 -12.28 9.87 3.98
N LYS A 187 -12.09 10.45 5.18
CA LYS A 187 -12.70 11.71 5.61
C LYS A 187 -12.58 12.85 4.58
N ASN A 188 -11.42 12.96 3.94
CA ASN A 188 -11.11 14.04 3.00
C ASN A 188 -11.01 13.57 1.54
N ILE A 189 -11.30 12.29 1.26
CA ILE A 189 -11.25 11.74 -0.09
C ILE A 189 -12.64 11.83 -0.71
N GLN A 190 -12.73 12.43 -1.89
CA GLN A 190 -13.98 12.40 -2.66
C GLN A 190 -14.21 10.99 -3.19
N ASN A 191 -15.42 10.45 -3.03
CA ASN A 191 -15.73 9.04 -3.32
C ASN A 191 -15.36 8.57 -4.75
N TYR A 192 -15.34 9.48 -5.75
CA TYR A 192 -14.98 9.14 -7.13
C TYR A 192 -13.47 8.91 -7.35
N ILE A 193 -12.64 9.27 -6.38
CA ILE A 193 -11.19 9.10 -6.45
C ILE A 193 -10.78 7.64 -6.22
N ILE A 194 -11.59 6.85 -5.49
CA ILE A 194 -11.24 5.48 -5.09
C ILE A 194 -11.86 4.45 -6.02
N GLN A 195 -11.01 3.70 -6.72
CA GLN A 195 -11.37 2.52 -7.48
C GLN A 195 -10.90 1.27 -6.73
N ARG A 196 -11.79 0.29 -6.57
CA ARG A 196 -11.46 -1.00 -5.93
C ARG A 196 -11.51 -2.08 -6.99
N LEU A 197 -10.37 -2.73 -7.23
CA LEU A 197 -10.22 -3.75 -8.26
C LEU A 197 -10.04 -5.12 -7.61
N ASP A 198 -10.95 -6.04 -7.90
CA ASP A 198 -10.83 -7.43 -7.48
C ASP A 198 -10.05 -8.23 -8.52
N ILE A 199 -8.92 -8.76 -8.08
CA ILE A 199 -8.03 -9.57 -8.89
C ILE A 199 -8.27 -11.04 -8.57
N ASN A 200 -8.68 -11.79 -9.59
CA ASN A 200 -8.81 -13.24 -9.51
C ASN A 200 -7.67 -13.90 -10.28
N PHE A 201 -6.90 -14.73 -9.60
CA PHE A 201 -5.76 -15.44 -10.13
C PHE A 201 -6.18 -16.85 -10.55
N GLU A 202 -5.78 -17.24 -11.76
CA GLU A 202 -5.85 -18.64 -12.20
C GLU A 202 -4.68 -19.42 -11.58
N ILE A 203 -4.91 -19.98 -10.39
CA ILE A 203 -3.89 -20.73 -9.65
C ILE A 203 -4.06 -22.22 -9.94
N THR A 204 -3.22 -22.75 -10.84
CA THR A 204 -3.27 -24.15 -11.29
C THR A 204 -2.51 -25.11 -10.38
N GLU A 205 -1.50 -24.63 -9.65
CA GLU A 205 -0.69 -25.48 -8.75
C GLU A 205 -1.34 -25.65 -7.37
N ARG A 206 -1.49 -26.90 -6.93
CA ARG A 206 -1.99 -27.27 -5.60
C ARG A 206 -0.81 -27.59 -4.67
N GLY A 207 -0.19 -26.55 -4.13
CA GLY A 207 0.96 -26.66 -3.20
C GLY A 207 0.69 -26.02 -1.83
N ILE A 208 1.64 -26.15 -0.90
CA ILE A 208 1.55 -25.55 0.44
C ILE A 208 1.41 -24.02 0.38
N ASP A 209 2.09 -23.36 -0.56
CA ASP A 209 1.97 -21.90 -0.77
C ASP A 209 0.58 -21.45 -1.26
N TYR A 210 -0.19 -22.35 -1.90
CA TYR A 210 -1.59 -22.14 -2.25
C TYR A 210 -2.49 -22.25 -1.00
N LEU A 211 -2.27 -23.27 -0.17
CA LEU A 211 -3.04 -23.48 1.07
C LEU A 211 -2.86 -22.33 2.08
N ILE A 212 -1.70 -21.68 2.08
CA ILE A 212 -1.37 -20.59 3.00
C ILE A 212 -1.77 -19.21 2.41
N GLY A 213 -2.22 -19.16 1.15
CA GLY A 213 -2.62 -17.92 0.45
C GLY A 213 -1.47 -16.98 0.08
N ARG A 214 -0.23 -17.36 0.39
CA ARG A 214 1.01 -16.66 0.03
C ARG A 214 1.14 -16.48 -1.48
N LYS A 215 0.68 -17.48 -2.24
CA LYS A 215 0.79 -17.49 -3.69
C LYS A 215 0.04 -16.31 -4.33
N ALA A 216 -1.19 -16.02 -3.91
CA ALA A 216 -1.92 -14.85 -4.43
C ALA A 216 -1.22 -13.53 -4.06
N HIS A 217 -0.69 -13.43 -2.84
CA HIS A 217 0.05 -12.25 -2.40
C HIS A 217 1.31 -11.98 -3.26
N ILE A 218 2.04 -13.04 -3.64
CA ILE A 218 3.22 -12.95 -4.54
C ILE A 218 2.79 -12.71 -6.00
N LEU A 219 1.72 -13.35 -6.45
CA LEU A 219 1.25 -13.28 -7.84
C LEU A 219 0.87 -11.85 -8.28
N PHE A 220 0.54 -10.95 -7.36
CA PHE A 220 0.39 -9.52 -7.70
C PHE A 220 1.62 -8.93 -8.42
N LEU A 221 2.82 -9.45 -8.17
CA LEU A 221 4.06 -8.97 -8.81
C LEU A 221 4.47 -9.80 -10.03
N GLU A 222 4.05 -11.06 -10.10
CA GLU A 222 4.50 -12.02 -11.12
C GLU A 222 3.49 -12.21 -12.25
N LEU A 223 2.24 -11.76 -12.09
CA LEU A 223 1.19 -11.97 -13.07
C LEU A 223 1.40 -11.08 -14.31
N GLN A 224 1.86 -11.70 -15.40
CA GLN A 224 2.09 -11.02 -16.66
C GLN A 224 0.84 -10.33 -17.21
N SER A 225 -0.35 -10.93 -17.06
CA SER A 225 -1.60 -10.30 -17.51
C SER A 225 -1.94 -9.02 -16.73
N LEU A 226 -1.63 -8.97 -15.43
CA LEU A 226 -1.78 -7.74 -14.63
C LEU A 226 -0.81 -6.66 -15.10
N MET A 227 0.45 -7.02 -15.35
CA MET A 227 1.43 -6.09 -15.93
C MET A 227 0.98 -5.57 -17.30
N VAL A 228 0.49 -6.45 -18.17
CA VAL A 228 -0.05 -6.08 -19.49
C VAL A 228 -1.25 -5.16 -19.36
N MET A 229 -2.17 -5.42 -18.41
CA MET A 229 -3.30 -4.55 -18.13
C MET A 229 -2.84 -3.14 -17.71
N ILE A 230 -1.88 -3.03 -16.79
CA ILE A 230 -1.35 -1.75 -16.33
C ILE A 230 -0.70 -0.98 -17.48
N ILE A 231 0.10 -1.67 -18.31
CA ILE A 231 0.79 -1.06 -19.47
C ILE A 231 -0.23 -0.62 -20.53
N ASN A 232 -1.23 -1.45 -20.85
CA ASN A 232 -2.26 -1.11 -21.85
C ASN A 232 -3.17 0.03 -21.38
N ASN A 233 -3.36 0.19 -20.07
CA ASN A 233 -4.15 1.27 -19.48
C ASN A 233 -3.28 2.39 -18.92
N PHE A 234 -2.01 2.49 -19.33
CA PHE A 234 -1.07 3.44 -18.76
C PHE A 234 -1.56 4.88 -18.87
N GLU A 235 -2.13 5.26 -20.01
CA GLU A 235 -2.64 6.62 -20.20
C GLU A 235 -3.79 6.94 -19.25
N TYR A 236 -4.74 6.02 -19.10
CA TYR A 236 -5.85 6.16 -18.16
C TYR A 236 -5.36 6.25 -16.71
N LEU A 237 -4.41 5.38 -16.33
CA LEU A 237 -3.93 5.29 -14.96
C LEU A 237 -2.94 6.40 -14.58
N PHE A 238 -2.15 6.93 -15.51
CA PHE A 238 -0.99 7.78 -15.17
C PHE A 238 -0.91 9.11 -15.96
N LYS A 239 -1.72 9.31 -17.01
CA LYS A 239 -1.58 10.46 -17.93
C LYS A 239 -2.83 11.32 -18.08
N ASN A 240 -4.02 10.75 -18.26
CA ASN A 240 -5.21 11.49 -18.72
C ASN A 240 -5.76 12.46 -17.66
N SER A 241 -5.96 13.71 -18.07
CA SER A 241 -6.55 14.76 -17.22
C SER A 241 -7.90 15.23 -17.73
N ASP A 242 -8.65 14.35 -18.38
CA ASP A 242 -9.95 14.70 -18.95
C ASP A 242 -11.08 14.50 -17.94
N TYR A 243 -10.91 15.05 -16.73
CA TYR A 243 -11.97 15.43 -15.79
C TYR A 243 -11.49 16.60 -14.93
#